data_AF-A0A1Y3PMW3-F1
#
_entry.id   AF-A0A1Y3PMW3-F1
#
_cell.length_a   1.000
_cell.length_b   1.000
_cell.length_c   1.000
_cell.angle_alpha   90.00
_cell.angle_beta   90.00
_cell.angle_gamma   90.00
#
_symmetry.space_group_name_H-M   'P 1'
#
loop_
_entity.id
_entity.type
_entity.pdbx_description
1 polymer ?
#
loop_
_entity_poly.entity_id
_entity_poly.type
_entity_poly.pdbx_seq_one_letter_code
_entity_poly.pdbx_strand_id
1 'polypeptide(L)'
;MVEAEARLRDLTQNTIPADEARLEALERALADQPEVLGENGPRVVVPSGDSPAGVTAADVTMLNPVYLQLNQDLVATRTRLATNRRAAEGLQEQLEQLPAEIDQLRSALIAYRAERARLEREFNTLRPMVDQARAKRDSLLALQRQAADLIVPAIVADPVLPEAPVAPRKLLNMALAGFVGAFVGVWAALFIEFWSAGQAKR
;
A
#
# COMPACT_ATOMS: atom_id res chain seq x y z
N MET A 1 18.94 8.07 -17.36
CA MET A 1 19.37 6.81 -18.01
C MET A 1 20.22 7.06 -19.24
N VAL A 2 19.71 7.74 -20.28
CA VAL A 2 20.47 8.00 -21.52
C VAL A 2 21.83 8.67 -21.27
N GLU A 3 21.88 9.64 -20.36
CA GLU A 3 23.13 10.33 -20.00
C GLU A 3 24.12 9.45 -19.21
N ALA A 4 23.63 8.61 -18.30
CA ALA A 4 24.45 7.66 -17.54
C ALA A 4 25.03 6.56 -18.43
N GLU A 5 24.24 6.04 -19.37
CA GLU A 5 24.68 5.08 -20.38
C GLU A 5 25.65 5.69 -21.39
N ALA A 6 25.41 6.94 -21.81
CA ALA A 6 26.34 7.66 -22.68
C ALA A 6 27.69 7.88 -21.99
N ARG A 7 27.66 8.28 -20.70
CA ARG A 7 28.86 8.44 -19.89
C ARG A 7 29.59 7.11 -19.64
N LEU A 8 28.87 6.04 -19.34
CA LEU A 8 29.46 4.70 -19.20
C LEU A 8 30.12 4.23 -20.49
N ARG A 9 29.47 4.44 -21.64
CA ARG A 9 30.04 4.13 -22.96
C ARG A 9 31.30 4.93 -23.24
N ASP A 10 31.29 6.23 -22.98
CA ASP A 10 32.47 7.08 -23.16
C ASP A 10 33.63 6.66 -22.23
N LEU A 11 33.32 6.34 -20.97
CA LEU A 11 34.30 5.84 -20.02
C LEU A 11 34.95 4.53 -20.49
N THR A 12 34.13 3.58 -20.94
CA THR A 12 34.58 2.23 -21.33
C THR A 12 35.24 2.18 -22.71
N GLN A 13 34.80 3.00 -23.66
CA GLN A 13 35.28 2.94 -25.05
C GLN A 13 36.42 3.93 -25.33
N ASN A 14 36.44 5.08 -24.67
CA ASN A 14 37.38 6.16 -25.00
C ASN A 14 38.37 6.44 -23.87
N THR A 15 37.88 6.78 -22.68
CA THR A 15 38.77 7.38 -21.65
C THR A 15 39.62 6.36 -20.90
N ILE A 16 39.06 5.21 -20.51
CA ILE A 16 39.81 4.15 -19.83
C ILE A 16 40.91 3.57 -20.76
N PRO A 17 40.62 3.19 -22.02
CA PRO A 17 41.66 2.72 -22.94
C PRO A 17 42.73 3.78 -23.25
N ALA A 18 42.34 5.06 -23.35
CA ALA A 18 43.29 6.15 -23.56
C ALA A 18 44.20 6.37 -22.34
N ASP A 19 43.67 6.26 -21.13
CA ASP A 19 44.43 6.34 -19.89
C ASP A 19 45.39 5.16 -19.71
N GLU A 20 44.97 3.96 -20.10
CA GLU A 20 45.82 2.75 -20.14
C GLU A 20 46.97 2.89 -21.13
N ALA A 21 46.68 3.30 -22.37
CA ALA A 21 47.71 3.50 -23.39
C ALA A 21 48.73 4.58 -22.99
N ARG A 22 48.25 5.66 -22.35
CA ARG A 22 49.12 6.73 -21.83
C ARG A 22 49.99 6.25 -20.67
N LEU A 23 49.44 5.42 -19.78
CA LEU A 23 50.17 4.82 -18.68
C LEU A 23 51.29 3.91 -19.18
N GLU A 24 51.02 3.05 -20.18
CA GLU A 24 52.06 2.21 -20.80
C GLU A 24 53.16 3.05 -21.47
N ALA A 25 52.78 4.13 -22.15
CA ALA A 25 53.76 5.02 -22.79
C ALA A 25 54.66 5.72 -21.76
N LEU A 26 54.09 6.15 -20.62
CA LEU A 26 54.84 6.74 -19.52
C LEU A 26 55.75 5.72 -18.83
N GLU A 27 55.31 4.48 -18.64
CA GLU A 27 56.14 3.40 -18.08
C GLU A 27 57.32 3.06 -18.98
N ARG A 28 57.12 2.98 -20.31
CA ARG A 28 58.21 2.80 -21.28
C ARG A 28 59.19 3.98 -21.26
N ALA A 29 58.68 5.20 -21.26
CA ALA A 29 59.52 6.40 -21.23
C ALA A 29 60.32 6.53 -19.92
N LEU A 30 59.79 6.02 -18.80
CA LEU A 30 60.50 5.95 -17.53
C LEU A 30 61.63 4.89 -17.57
N ALA A 31 61.40 3.76 -18.24
CA ALA A 31 62.39 2.70 -18.38
C ALA A 31 63.61 3.12 -19.24
N ASP A 32 63.40 4.02 -20.19
CA ASP A 32 64.47 4.54 -21.07
C ASP A 32 65.27 5.71 -20.45
N GLN A 33 64.85 6.24 -19.29
CA GLN A 33 65.48 7.39 -18.65
C GLN A 33 66.29 7.01 -17.41
N PRO A 34 67.57 7.42 -17.30
CA PRO A 34 68.33 7.23 -16.08
C PRO A 34 67.80 8.13 -14.95
N GLU A 35 67.67 7.55 -13.76
CA GLU A 35 67.19 8.22 -12.54
C GLU A 35 68.14 9.36 -12.10
N VAL A 36 69.45 9.20 -12.36
CA VAL A 36 70.49 10.17 -12.01
C VAL A 36 71.27 10.59 -13.26
N LEU A 37 71.53 11.89 -13.37
CA LEU A 37 72.45 12.45 -14.37
C LEU A 37 73.83 12.48 -13.73
N GLY A 38 74.69 11.48 -13.97
CA GLY A 38 75.91 11.43 -13.15
C GLY A 38 77.00 10.41 -13.41
N GLU A 39 76.98 9.53 -14.41
CA GLU A 39 78.23 8.76 -14.68
C GLU A 39 79.32 9.61 -15.37
N ASN A 40 79.00 10.81 -15.91
CA ASN A 40 79.97 11.71 -16.57
C ASN A 40 79.59 13.21 -16.42
N GLY A 41 79.28 13.68 -15.22
CA GLY A 41 78.99 15.11 -14.95
C GLY A 41 80.27 15.97 -14.88
N PRO A 42 80.19 17.30 -15.11
CA PRO A 42 81.36 18.18 -14.97
C PRO A 42 81.90 18.14 -13.55
N ARG A 43 83.18 17.74 -13.39
CA ARG A 43 83.90 17.79 -12.11
C ARG A 43 83.93 19.23 -11.61
N VAL A 44 83.17 19.51 -10.56
CA VAL A 44 83.26 20.79 -9.86
C VAL A 44 84.51 20.74 -8.99
N VAL A 45 85.54 21.50 -9.37
CA VAL A 45 86.76 21.67 -8.59
C VAL A 45 86.47 22.68 -7.47
N VAL A 46 86.31 22.18 -6.25
CA VAL A 46 86.18 23.01 -5.05
C VAL A 46 87.58 23.24 -4.49
N PRO A 47 88.10 24.49 -4.38
CA PRO A 47 89.37 24.74 -3.72
C PRO A 47 89.21 24.52 -2.21
N SER A 48 89.88 23.50 -1.67
CA SER A 48 89.99 23.32 -0.21
C SER A 48 91.03 24.28 0.34
N GLY A 49 90.69 25.02 1.39
CA GLY A 49 91.55 26.04 2.01
C GLY A 49 92.82 25.52 2.69
N ASP A 50 92.97 24.20 2.85
CA ASP A 50 94.06 23.58 3.61
C ASP A 50 94.69 22.38 2.85
N SER A 51 95.36 22.62 1.71
CA SER A 51 96.50 21.81 1.19
C SER A 51 96.88 22.20 -0.25
N PRO A 52 98.19 22.28 -0.61
CA PRO A 52 98.62 22.66 -1.96
C PRO A 52 98.65 21.48 -2.98
N ALA A 53 98.08 20.30 -2.69
CA ALA A 53 98.10 19.17 -3.63
C ALA A 53 97.00 18.11 -3.40
N GLY A 54 95.76 18.51 -3.10
CA GLY A 54 94.64 17.58 -2.93
C GLY A 54 93.39 18.03 -3.68
N VAL A 55 93.11 17.45 -4.85
CA VAL A 55 91.86 17.64 -5.57
C VAL A 55 90.91 16.50 -5.19
N THR A 56 89.92 16.76 -4.34
CA THR A 56 88.79 15.84 -4.16
C THR A 56 87.71 16.19 -5.18
N ALA A 57 87.54 15.35 -6.20
CA ALA A 57 86.38 15.40 -7.07
C ALA A 57 85.16 14.92 -6.26
N ALA A 58 84.19 15.80 -6.03
CA ALA A 58 82.89 15.41 -5.53
C ALA A 58 81.98 15.16 -6.73
N ASP A 59 81.52 13.92 -6.89
CA ASP A 59 80.54 13.56 -7.91
C ASP A 59 79.18 14.15 -7.50
N VAL A 60 78.83 15.28 -8.11
CA VAL A 60 77.50 15.89 -7.92
C VAL A 60 76.49 15.04 -8.68
N THR A 61 75.86 14.10 -7.96
CA THR A 61 74.74 13.33 -8.49
C THR A 61 73.53 14.26 -8.60
N MET A 62 73.21 14.72 -9.80
CA MET A 62 72.00 15.52 -10.04
C MET A 62 70.83 14.59 -10.37
N LEU A 63 69.76 14.69 -9.59
CA LEU A 63 68.51 13.99 -9.87
C LEU A 63 67.93 14.49 -11.21
N ASN A 64 67.53 13.57 -12.08
CA ASN A 64 67.00 13.93 -13.39
C ASN A 64 65.62 14.61 -13.25
N PRO A 65 65.48 15.91 -13.60
CA PRO A 65 64.20 16.61 -13.47
C PRO A 65 63.12 16.04 -14.40
N VAL A 66 63.52 15.42 -15.52
CA VAL A 66 62.61 14.79 -16.48
C VAL A 66 61.99 13.54 -15.87
N TYR A 67 62.80 12.70 -15.22
CA TYR A 67 62.33 11.50 -14.51
C TYR A 67 61.29 11.84 -13.42
N LEU A 68 61.52 12.91 -12.65
CA LEU A 68 60.57 13.38 -11.64
C LEU A 68 59.22 13.81 -12.25
N GLN A 69 59.25 14.50 -13.40
CA GLN A 69 58.03 14.92 -14.10
C GLN A 69 57.26 13.71 -14.62
N LEU A 70 57.94 12.75 -15.26
CA LEU A 70 57.27 11.54 -15.76
C LEU A 70 56.67 10.71 -14.62
N ASN A 71 57.33 10.62 -13.46
CA ASN A 71 56.78 9.91 -12.31
C ASN A 71 55.53 10.60 -11.74
N GLN A 72 55.51 11.93 -11.68
CA GLN A 72 54.32 12.70 -11.30
C GLN A 72 53.17 12.47 -12.28
N ASP A 73 53.45 12.51 -13.58
CA ASP A 73 52.45 12.25 -14.64
C ASP A 73 51.91 10.83 -14.60
N LEU A 74 52.77 9.85 -14.28
CA LEU A 74 52.40 8.44 -14.13
C LEU A 74 51.49 8.23 -12.93
N VAL A 75 51.81 8.83 -11.77
CA VAL A 75 50.94 8.77 -10.58
C VAL A 75 49.60 9.46 -10.83
N ALA A 76 49.61 10.61 -11.51
CA ALA A 76 48.39 11.32 -11.88
C ALA A 76 47.51 10.49 -12.84
N THR A 77 48.12 9.87 -13.85
CA THR A 77 47.41 9.03 -14.84
C THR A 77 46.84 7.76 -14.18
N ARG A 78 47.62 7.09 -13.31
CA ARG A 78 47.14 5.94 -12.52
C ARG A 78 45.94 6.30 -11.65
N THR A 79 45.99 7.45 -10.98
CA THR A 79 44.90 7.92 -10.12
C THR A 79 43.64 8.23 -10.93
N ARG A 80 43.80 8.89 -12.09
CA ARG A 80 42.69 9.17 -13.01
C ARG A 80 42.04 7.88 -13.52
N LEU A 81 42.85 6.91 -13.96
CA LEU A 81 42.38 5.61 -14.43
C LEU A 81 41.59 4.87 -13.34
N ALA A 82 42.12 4.81 -12.11
CA ALA A 82 41.44 4.16 -10.99
C ALA A 82 40.10 4.84 -10.65
N THR A 83 40.05 6.17 -10.73
CA THR A 83 38.82 6.94 -10.49
C THR A 83 37.79 6.70 -11.59
N ASN A 84 38.22 6.70 -12.85
CA ASN A 84 37.36 6.44 -14.01
C ASN A 84 36.80 5.02 -14.00
N ARG A 85 37.60 4.02 -13.65
CA ARG A 85 37.14 2.63 -13.49
C ARG A 85 36.09 2.49 -12.40
N ARG A 86 36.33 3.05 -11.20
CA ARG A 86 35.32 3.04 -10.13
C ARG A 86 34.03 3.76 -10.52
N ALA A 87 34.14 4.87 -11.26
CA ALA A 87 32.97 5.58 -11.75
C ALA A 87 32.18 4.74 -12.77
N ALA A 88 32.87 4.02 -13.65
CA ALA A 88 32.23 3.10 -14.60
C ALA A 88 31.54 1.93 -13.88
N GLU A 89 32.21 1.29 -12.92
CA GLU A 89 31.65 0.20 -12.11
C GLU A 89 30.38 0.66 -11.35
N GLY A 90 30.44 1.79 -10.68
CA GLY A 90 29.28 2.33 -9.94
C GLY A 90 28.11 2.71 -10.87
N LEU A 91 28.39 3.24 -12.06
CA LEU A 91 27.36 3.51 -13.06
C LEU A 91 26.75 2.23 -13.63
N GLN A 92 27.55 1.19 -13.82
CA GLN A 92 27.07 -0.11 -14.30
C GLN A 92 26.17 -0.77 -13.27
N GLU A 93 26.56 -0.79 -11.99
CA GLU A 93 25.75 -1.35 -10.91
C GLU A 93 24.38 -0.64 -10.80
N GLN A 94 24.37 0.69 -10.89
CA GLN A 94 23.13 1.47 -10.89
C GLN A 94 22.23 1.12 -12.10
N LEU A 95 22.82 0.95 -13.29
CA LEU A 95 22.07 0.56 -14.49
C LEU A 95 21.53 -0.88 -14.42
N GLU A 96 22.20 -1.77 -13.71
CA GLU A 96 21.73 -3.15 -13.49
C GLU A 96 20.58 -3.23 -12.46
N GLN A 97 20.58 -2.35 -11.45
CA GLN A 97 19.54 -2.32 -10.41
C GLN A 97 18.25 -1.61 -10.86
N LEU A 98 18.37 -0.58 -11.70
CA LEU A 98 17.26 0.26 -12.16
C LEU A 98 16.09 -0.51 -12.82
N PRO A 99 16.33 -1.49 -13.70
CA PRO A 99 15.25 -2.28 -14.32
C PRO A 99 14.40 -3.03 -13.29
N ALA A 100 15.05 -3.65 -12.30
CA ALA A 100 14.36 -4.37 -11.24
C ALA A 100 13.51 -3.42 -10.38
N GLU A 101 14.03 -2.24 -10.05
CA GLU A 101 13.29 -1.21 -9.33
C GLU A 101 12.09 -0.70 -10.14
N ILE A 102 12.27 -0.50 -11.45
CA ILE A 102 11.17 -0.09 -12.36
C ILE A 102 10.07 -1.13 -12.40
N ASP A 103 10.42 -2.41 -12.50
CA ASP A 103 9.42 -3.48 -12.55
C ASP A 103 8.68 -3.63 -11.21
N GLN A 104 9.40 -3.47 -10.09
CA GLN A 104 8.77 -3.38 -8.76
C GLN A 104 7.78 -2.20 -8.68
N LEU A 105 8.19 -1.00 -9.08
CA LEU A 105 7.32 0.19 -9.08
C LEU A 105 6.11 0.01 -9.99
N ARG A 106 6.29 -0.59 -11.18
CA ARG A 106 5.18 -0.90 -12.09
C ARG A 106 4.19 -1.87 -11.48
N SER A 107 4.67 -2.92 -10.83
CA SER A 107 3.81 -3.91 -10.15
C SER A 107 3.01 -3.27 -9.01
N ALA A 108 3.67 -2.43 -8.19
CA ALA A 108 3.03 -1.69 -7.11
C ALA A 108 1.97 -0.71 -7.65
N LEU A 109 2.27 -0.01 -8.74
CA LEU A 109 1.32 0.90 -9.38
C LEU A 109 0.08 0.17 -9.89
N ILE A 110 0.23 -1.01 -10.47
CA ILE A 110 -0.91 -1.84 -10.91
C ILE A 110 -1.76 -2.25 -9.69
N ALA A 111 -1.11 -2.71 -8.61
CA ALA A 111 -1.81 -3.08 -7.38
C ALA A 111 -2.60 -1.89 -6.78
N TYR A 112 -1.98 -0.72 -6.69
CA TYR A 112 -2.65 0.49 -6.18
C TYR A 112 -3.80 0.94 -7.07
N ARG A 113 -3.68 0.83 -8.39
CA ARG A 113 -4.79 1.14 -9.32
C ARG A 113 -5.95 0.16 -9.15
N ALA A 114 -5.66 -1.13 -8.98
CA ALA A 114 -6.67 -2.14 -8.74
C ALA A 114 -7.40 -1.90 -7.41
N GLU A 115 -6.65 -1.60 -6.35
CA GLU A 115 -7.23 -1.31 -5.03
C GLU A 115 -8.06 -0.03 -5.05
N ARG A 116 -7.57 1.04 -5.69
CA ARG A 116 -8.36 2.27 -5.87
C ARG A 116 -9.66 2.01 -6.63
N ALA A 117 -9.62 1.25 -7.72
CA ALA A 117 -10.81 0.90 -8.49
C ALA A 117 -11.79 0.01 -7.69
N ARG A 118 -11.28 -0.82 -6.77
CA ARG A 118 -12.11 -1.57 -5.82
C ARG A 118 -12.79 -0.62 -4.83
N LEU A 119 -12.03 0.25 -4.16
CA LEU A 119 -12.56 1.21 -3.20
C LEU A 119 -13.57 2.17 -3.83
N GLU A 120 -13.34 2.64 -5.05
CA GLU A 120 -14.29 3.49 -5.78
C GLU A 120 -15.60 2.75 -6.07
N ARG A 121 -15.53 1.46 -6.43
CA ARG A 121 -16.74 0.62 -6.59
C ARG A 121 -17.47 0.45 -5.27
N GLU A 122 -16.77 0.09 -4.21
CA GLU A 122 -17.36 -0.06 -2.87
C GLU A 122 -18.02 1.26 -2.44
N PHE A 123 -17.33 2.38 -2.55
CA PHE A 123 -17.87 3.71 -2.23
C PHE A 123 -19.13 4.03 -3.05
N ASN A 124 -19.11 3.81 -4.36
CA ASN A 124 -20.25 4.07 -5.24
C ASN A 124 -21.44 3.13 -4.96
N THR A 125 -21.20 1.94 -4.40
CA THR A 125 -22.28 1.04 -3.96
C THR A 125 -22.83 1.40 -2.59
N LEU A 126 -21.97 1.77 -1.61
CA LEU A 126 -22.40 2.07 -0.24
C LEU A 126 -23.07 3.44 -0.12
N ARG A 127 -22.58 4.45 -0.86
CA ARG A 127 -23.11 5.82 -0.80
C ARG A 127 -24.63 5.89 -1.05
N PRO A 128 -25.19 5.34 -2.14
CA PRO A 128 -26.64 5.40 -2.36
C PRO A 128 -27.42 4.59 -1.33
N MET A 129 -26.87 3.49 -0.79
CA MET A 129 -27.52 2.74 0.29
C MET A 129 -27.64 3.56 1.57
N VAL A 130 -26.59 4.32 1.93
CA VAL A 130 -26.63 5.24 3.08
C VAL A 130 -27.62 6.36 2.84
N ASP A 131 -27.65 6.94 1.64
CA ASP A 131 -28.57 8.01 1.29
C ASP A 131 -30.03 7.52 1.33
N GLN A 132 -30.31 6.31 0.82
CA GLN A 132 -31.62 5.67 0.92
C GLN A 132 -32.02 5.37 2.37
N ALA A 133 -31.10 4.86 3.19
CA ALA A 133 -31.36 4.59 4.61
C ALA A 133 -31.70 5.88 5.37
N ARG A 134 -30.99 6.98 5.09
CA ARG A 134 -31.27 8.31 5.63
C ARG A 134 -32.64 8.81 5.19
N ALA A 135 -32.94 8.76 3.90
CA ALA A 135 -34.24 9.16 3.36
C ALA A 135 -35.40 8.37 3.99
N LYS A 136 -35.24 7.04 4.15
CA LYS A 136 -36.23 6.20 4.80
C LYS A 136 -36.41 6.56 6.27
N ARG A 137 -35.32 6.79 7.02
CA ARG A 137 -35.40 7.25 8.41
C ARG A 137 -36.16 8.57 8.52
N ASP A 138 -35.85 9.54 7.67
CA ASP A 138 -36.48 10.86 7.72
C ASP A 138 -37.97 10.77 7.34
N SER A 139 -38.34 9.91 6.39
CA SER A 139 -39.76 9.63 6.09
C SER A 139 -40.52 9.02 7.27
N LEU A 140 -39.90 8.09 8.01
CA LEU A 140 -40.50 7.46 9.19
C LEU A 140 -40.69 8.47 10.32
N LEU A 141 -39.72 9.35 10.53
CA LEU A 141 -39.83 10.44 11.50
C LEU A 141 -40.93 11.43 11.12
N ALA A 142 -41.09 11.75 9.82
CA ALA A 142 -42.18 12.59 9.34
C ALA A 142 -43.55 11.94 9.57
N LEU A 143 -43.70 10.65 9.22
CA LEU A 143 -44.90 9.85 9.49
C LEU A 143 -45.22 9.79 10.99
N GLN A 144 -44.22 9.59 11.84
CA GLN A 144 -44.41 9.55 13.29
C GLN A 144 -44.91 10.90 13.83
N ARG A 145 -44.38 12.02 13.33
CA ARG A 145 -44.88 13.36 13.70
C ARG A 145 -46.33 13.56 13.27
N GLN A 146 -46.65 13.20 12.03
CA GLN A 146 -48.02 13.30 11.52
C GLN A 146 -48.98 12.40 12.28
N ALA A 147 -48.56 11.19 12.65
CA ALA A 147 -49.33 10.29 13.50
C ALA A 147 -49.50 10.87 14.91
N ALA A 148 -48.47 11.48 15.50
CA ALA A 148 -48.58 12.16 16.79
C ALA A 148 -49.59 13.32 16.76
N ASP A 149 -49.66 14.07 15.64
CA ASP A 149 -50.66 15.11 15.44
C ASP A 149 -52.09 14.55 15.26
N LEU A 150 -52.23 13.33 14.70
CA LEU A 150 -53.51 12.62 14.51
C LEU A 150 -53.98 11.84 15.75
N ILE A 151 -53.08 11.54 16.71
CA ILE A 151 -53.39 10.85 17.98
C ILE A 151 -53.68 11.88 19.10
N VAL A 152 -54.34 12.98 18.75
CA VAL A 152 -55.30 13.56 19.71
C VAL A 152 -56.60 12.85 19.42
N PRO A 153 -56.98 11.77 20.14
CA PRO A 153 -58.33 11.24 20.05
C PRO A 153 -59.26 12.40 20.41
N ALA A 154 -59.85 13.02 19.39
CA ALA A 154 -60.95 13.92 19.60
C ALA A 154 -62.02 13.07 20.27
N ILE A 155 -62.30 13.36 21.54
CA ILE A 155 -63.36 12.71 22.28
C ILE A 155 -64.65 13.14 21.58
N VAL A 156 -65.12 12.31 20.63
CA VAL A 156 -66.31 12.62 19.83
C VAL A 156 -67.58 12.52 20.69
N ALA A 157 -67.52 11.74 21.78
CA ALA A 157 -68.57 11.67 22.78
C ALA A 157 -68.01 11.18 24.12
N ASP A 158 -68.57 11.67 25.21
CA ASP A 158 -68.32 11.14 26.54
C ASP A 158 -68.75 9.65 26.61
N PRO A 159 -68.03 8.80 27.35
CA PRO A 159 -68.42 7.41 27.53
C PRO A 159 -69.79 7.33 28.22
N VAL A 160 -70.82 6.97 27.46
CA VAL A 160 -72.18 6.79 27.97
C VAL A 160 -72.22 5.53 28.83
N LEU A 161 -72.55 5.67 30.11
CA LEU A 161 -72.78 4.53 30.98
C LEU A 161 -74.05 3.79 30.52
N PRO A 162 -74.02 2.46 30.44
CA PRO A 162 -75.22 1.70 30.11
C PRO A 162 -76.27 1.90 31.20
N GLU A 163 -77.42 2.48 30.84
CA GLU A 163 -78.54 2.76 31.76
C GLU A 163 -79.23 1.48 32.27
N ALA A 164 -78.99 0.35 31.60
CA ALA A 164 -79.51 -0.95 31.98
C ALA A 164 -78.38 -1.98 32.15
N PRO A 165 -78.48 -2.86 33.15
CA PRO A 165 -77.48 -3.90 33.37
C PRO A 165 -77.41 -4.84 32.17
N VAL A 166 -76.20 -5.05 31.63
CA VAL A 166 -75.91 -5.99 30.53
C VAL A 166 -75.86 -7.44 31.01
N ALA A 167 -76.45 -7.72 32.18
CA ALA A 167 -76.43 -9.02 32.84
C ALA A 167 -77.37 -10.02 32.12
N PRO A 168 -77.09 -11.33 32.20
CA PRO A 168 -77.90 -12.35 31.54
C PRO A 168 -79.37 -12.30 32.00
N ARG A 169 -80.31 -12.39 31.06
CA ARG A 169 -81.77 -12.33 31.29
C ARG A 169 -82.27 -13.59 31.99
N LYS A 170 -82.06 -13.69 33.31
CA LYS A 170 -82.35 -14.89 34.11
C LYS A 170 -83.78 -15.42 33.95
N LEU A 171 -84.77 -14.53 33.88
CA LEU A 171 -86.17 -14.91 33.66
C LEU A 171 -86.39 -15.56 32.29
N LEU A 172 -85.74 -15.04 31.24
CA LEU A 172 -85.83 -15.61 29.90
C LEU A 172 -85.21 -17.00 29.85
N ASN A 173 -84.04 -17.17 30.46
CA ASN A 173 -83.34 -18.45 30.51
C ASN A 173 -84.14 -19.50 31.31
N MET A 174 -84.80 -19.09 32.39
CA MET A 174 -85.66 -19.97 33.20
C MET A 174 -86.93 -20.39 32.43
N ALA A 175 -87.56 -19.45 31.71
CA ALA A 175 -88.71 -19.77 30.86
C ALA A 175 -88.32 -20.74 29.73
N LEU A 176 -87.16 -20.53 29.11
CA LEU A 176 -86.62 -21.42 28.09
C LEU A 176 -86.33 -22.81 28.67
N ALA A 177 -85.72 -22.89 29.86
CA ALA A 177 -85.46 -24.16 30.54
C ALA A 177 -86.76 -24.92 30.85
N GLY A 178 -87.81 -24.22 31.31
CA GLY A 178 -89.12 -24.82 31.54
C GLY A 178 -89.74 -25.39 30.25
N PHE A 179 -89.66 -24.65 29.15
CA PHE A 179 -90.17 -25.11 27.86
C PHE A 179 -89.43 -26.33 27.33
N VAL A 180 -88.09 -26.32 27.41
CA VAL A 180 -87.25 -27.46 27.01
C VAL A 180 -87.54 -28.68 27.90
N GLY A 181 -87.68 -28.50 29.20
CA GLY A 181 -88.00 -29.58 30.14
C GLY A 181 -89.35 -30.24 29.84
N ALA A 182 -90.39 -29.45 29.59
CA ALA A 182 -91.70 -29.96 29.20
C ALA A 182 -91.63 -30.75 27.88
N PHE A 183 -90.90 -30.24 26.89
CA PHE A 183 -90.74 -30.89 25.60
C PHE A 183 -90.05 -32.27 25.72
N VAL A 184 -88.94 -32.32 26.48
CA VAL A 184 -88.22 -33.58 26.76
C VAL A 184 -89.09 -34.55 27.57
N GLY A 185 -89.87 -34.05 28.54
CA GLY A 185 -90.77 -34.86 29.35
C GLY A 185 -91.86 -35.55 28.53
N VAL A 186 -92.53 -34.81 27.64
CA VAL A 186 -93.54 -35.38 26.73
C VAL A 186 -92.91 -36.41 25.79
N TRP A 187 -91.74 -36.11 25.22
CA TRP A 187 -91.03 -37.05 24.35
C TRP A 187 -90.66 -38.35 25.08
N ALA A 188 -90.15 -38.27 26.31
CA ALA A 188 -89.81 -39.44 27.12
C ALA A 188 -91.05 -40.28 27.47
N ALA A 189 -92.18 -39.65 27.82
CA ALA A 189 -93.43 -40.35 28.12
C ALA A 189 -93.93 -41.15 26.91
N LEU A 190 -93.95 -40.54 25.73
CA LEU A 190 -94.33 -41.21 24.48
C LEU A 190 -93.35 -42.34 24.12
N PHE A 191 -92.06 -42.15 24.36
CA PHE A 191 -91.04 -43.18 24.10
C PHE A 191 -91.22 -44.42 25.00
N ILE A 192 -91.50 -44.21 26.29
CA ILE A 192 -91.79 -45.30 27.24
C ILE A 192 -93.05 -46.05 26.81
N GLU A 193 -94.11 -45.33 26.47
CA GLU A 193 -95.36 -45.95 26.02
C GLU A 193 -95.16 -46.75 24.72
N PHE A 194 -94.46 -46.20 23.73
CA PHE A 194 -94.09 -46.89 22.49
C PHE A 194 -93.34 -48.21 22.75
N TRP A 195 -92.36 -48.20 23.66
CA TRP A 195 -91.59 -49.39 24.00
C TRP A 195 -92.42 -50.45 24.73
N SER A 196 -93.28 -50.02 25.67
CA SER A 196 -94.16 -50.91 26.42
C SER A 196 -95.27 -51.52 25.54
N ALA A 197 -95.87 -50.73 24.64
CA ALA A 197 -96.86 -51.19 23.68
C ALA A 197 -96.28 -52.20 22.68
N GLY A 198 -94.98 -52.09 22.37
CA GLY A 198 -94.24 -53.06 21.56
C GLY A 198 -94.07 -54.44 22.23
N GLN A 199 -94.10 -54.51 23.56
CA GLN A 199 -94.03 -55.78 24.31
C GLN A 199 -95.40 -56.45 24.47
N ALA A 200 -96.50 -55.68 24.49
CA ALA A 200 -97.86 -56.19 24.65
C ALA A 200 -98.45 -56.85 23.38
N LYS A 201 -97.74 -56.79 22.24
CA LYS A 201 -98.18 -57.34 20.95
C LYS A 201 -97.36 -58.55 20.48
N ARG A 202 -96.66 -59.23 21.39
CA ARG A 202 -95.98 -60.51 21.16
C ARG A 202 -96.57 -61.61 22.04
#